data_AF-A0A150Q2Y4-F1
#
_entry.id   AF-A0A150Q2Y4-F1
#
_cell.length_a   1.000
_cell.length_b   1.000
_cell.length_c   1.000
_cell.angle_alpha   90.00
_cell.angle_beta   90.00
_cell.angle_gamma   90.00
#
_symmetry.space_group_name_H-M   'P 1'
#
loop_
_entity.id
_entity.type
_entity.pdbx_description
1 polymer ?
#
loop_
_entity_poly.entity_id
_entity_poly.type
_entity_poly.pdbx_seq_one_letter_code
_entity_poly.pdbx_strand_id
1 'polypeptide(L)'
;MNPELRRALDQGLRRVPGMDAATRLLAVRIETVRALLARRLDENPLPVPDAVTPSDIPSVAELGPGDRVLAELDQDGFAFAIHPADVPFFNRRSEKMPRLRYRLHVVLRRGYVCVRKRFIGQPRNASLDAHLFSLLGLFFYNEAASLLRLRDLPSVPRIRDVHLATRALFIDYVRGKTLQQQLAERGEKVLDIDLAPLGQLFDPDRDRREIEAFAQGEGDAYRDRVEEIVRAMNARGVAPLDVKLGNVLIGEKTGALYWIDFERAALEGTPRYRERLAEHHDLVNRWFGLSLPGGGA
;
A
#
# COMPACT_ATOMS: atom_id res chain seq x y z
N MET A 1 -10.12 0.70 -31.91
CA MET A 1 -8.69 0.87 -32.22
C MET A 1 -8.15 -0.49 -32.63
N ASN A 2 -7.58 -0.60 -33.84
CA ASN A 2 -7.14 -1.86 -34.43
C ASN A 2 -6.05 -2.54 -33.54
N PRO A 3 -6.19 -3.84 -33.19
CA PRO A 3 -5.19 -4.60 -32.42
C PRO A 3 -3.77 -4.56 -33.01
N GLU A 4 -3.65 -4.49 -34.33
CA GLU A 4 -2.36 -4.41 -35.03
C GLU A 4 -1.71 -3.04 -34.87
N LEU A 5 -2.51 -1.98 -34.90
CA LEU A 5 -2.05 -0.62 -34.66
C LEU A 5 -1.56 -0.45 -33.21
N ARG A 6 -2.23 -1.11 -32.25
CA ARG A 6 -1.76 -1.20 -30.85
C ARG A 6 -0.42 -1.90 -30.76
N ARG A 7 -0.24 -3.06 -31.40
CA ARG A 7 1.04 -3.79 -31.39
C ARG A 7 2.18 -3.02 -32.04
N ALA A 8 1.92 -2.33 -33.15
CA ALA A 8 2.91 -1.51 -33.85
C ALA A 8 3.34 -0.29 -33.01
N LEU A 9 2.38 0.39 -32.36
CA LEU A 9 2.68 1.46 -31.42
C LEU A 9 3.46 0.94 -30.21
N ASP A 10 3.05 -0.19 -29.63
CA ASP A 10 3.76 -0.81 -28.51
C ASP A 10 5.20 -1.22 -28.88
N GLN A 11 5.46 -1.66 -30.11
CA GLN A 11 6.82 -1.99 -30.56
C GLN A 11 7.69 -0.76 -30.84
N GLY A 12 7.10 0.32 -31.38
CA GLY A 12 7.80 1.58 -31.63
C GLY A 12 8.13 2.35 -30.34
N LEU A 13 7.20 2.36 -29.39
CA LEU A 13 7.33 3.07 -28.10
C LEU A 13 8.35 2.41 -27.16
N ARG A 14 8.58 1.09 -27.29
CA ARG A 14 9.59 0.35 -26.51
C ARG A 14 11.05 0.81 -26.72
N ARG A 15 11.33 1.56 -27.79
CA ARG A 15 12.70 1.96 -28.16
C ARG A 15 13.17 3.28 -27.57
N VAL A 16 12.29 4.02 -26.89
CA VAL A 16 12.63 5.32 -26.31
C VAL A 16 12.65 5.22 -24.78
N PRO A 17 13.80 5.49 -24.13
CA PRO A 17 13.89 5.51 -22.67
C PRO A 17 12.80 6.40 -22.05
N GLY A 18 12.08 5.88 -21.06
CA GLY A 18 11.03 6.63 -20.34
C GLY A 18 9.63 6.60 -20.93
N MET A 19 9.43 6.15 -22.19
CA MET A 19 8.09 6.09 -22.79
C MET A 19 7.15 5.10 -22.11
N ASP A 20 7.68 4.00 -21.57
CA ASP A 20 6.89 3.04 -20.78
C ASP A 20 6.30 3.71 -19.54
N ALA A 21 7.09 4.51 -18.83
CA ALA A 21 6.66 5.19 -17.62
C ALA A 21 5.65 6.32 -17.91
N ALA A 22 5.85 7.06 -19.00
CA ALA A 22 4.89 8.06 -19.48
C ALA A 22 3.55 7.42 -19.91
N THR A 23 3.61 6.34 -20.68
CA THR A 23 2.42 5.59 -21.12
C THR A 23 1.68 5.00 -19.93
N ARG A 24 2.39 4.42 -18.96
CA ARG A 24 1.81 3.94 -17.71
C ARG A 24 1.14 5.06 -16.94
N LEU A 25 1.81 6.20 -16.75
CA LEU A 25 1.26 7.37 -16.06
C LEU A 25 -0.07 7.80 -16.70
N LEU A 26 -0.11 7.91 -18.03
CA LEU A 26 -1.30 8.28 -18.76
C LEU A 26 -2.44 7.27 -18.52
N ALA A 27 -2.14 5.97 -18.63
CA ALA A 27 -3.11 4.90 -18.40
C ALA A 27 -3.73 4.96 -16.99
N VAL A 28 -2.88 5.02 -15.94
CA VAL A 28 -3.37 5.04 -14.55
C VAL A 28 -4.12 6.32 -14.21
N ARG A 29 -3.72 7.45 -14.81
CA ARG A 29 -4.42 8.74 -14.65
C ARG A 29 -5.80 8.72 -15.29
N ILE A 30 -5.91 8.24 -16.53
CA ILE A 30 -7.20 8.11 -17.23
C ILE A 30 -8.12 7.18 -16.45
N GLU A 31 -7.62 6.04 -15.99
CA GLU A 31 -8.41 5.08 -15.23
C GLU A 31 -8.93 5.68 -13.91
N THR A 32 -8.05 6.34 -13.14
CA THR A 32 -8.44 7.00 -11.89
C THR A 32 -9.52 8.06 -12.16
N VAL A 33 -9.30 8.95 -13.13
CA VAL A 33 -10.27 10.01 -13.44
C VAL A 33 -11.59 9.43 -13.93
N ARG A 34 -11.57 8.41 -14.78
CA ARG A 34 -12.79 7.74 -15.26
C ARG A 34 -13.57 7.11 -14.11
N ALA A 35 -12.91 6.45 -13.17
CA ALA A 35 -13.55 5.86 -12.00
C ALA A 35 -14.20 6.93 -11.09
N LEU A 36 -13.52 8.07 -10.90
CA LEU A 36 -14.07 9.20 -10.14
C LEU A 36 -15.29 9.83 -10.84
N LEU A 37 -15.22 10.03 -12.16
CA LEU A 37 -16.36 10.53 -12.95
C LEU A 37 -17.55 9.57 -12.96
N ALA A 38 -17.27 8.26 -12.96
CA ALA A 38 -18.29 7.22 -12.83
C ALA A 38 -18.85 7.08 -11.40
N ARG A 39 -18.49 7.99 -10.47
CA ARG A 39 -18.98 8.01 -9.08
C ARG A 39 -18.74 6.69 -8.33
N ARG A 40 -17.66 5.97 -8.67
CA ARG A 40 -17.33 4.69 -8.01
C ARG A 40 -17.07 4.82 -6.50
N LEU A 41 -16.78 6.01 -6.01
CA LEU A 41 -16.62 6.27 -4.57
C LEU A 41 -17.96 6.50 -3.87
N ASP A 42 -19.02 6.88 -4.59
CA ASP A 42 -20.33 7.19 -3.99
C ASP A 42 -21.07 5.91 -3.54
N GLU A 43 -20.65 4.75 -4.04
CA GLU A 43 -21.20 3.44 -3.66
C GLU A 43 -20.96 3.07 -2.18
N ASN A 44 -20.04 3.78 -1.50
CA ASN A 44 -19.80 3.70 -0.06
C ASN A 44 -19.91 2.27 0.54
N PRO A 45 -19.08 1.32 0.09
CA PRO A 45 -19.12 -0.05 0.60
C PRO A 45 -18.87 -0.05 2.11
N LEU A 46 -19.43 -1.04 2.81
CA LEU A 46 -19.15 -1.21 4.25
C LEU A 46 -17.64 -1.26 4.51
N PRO A 47 -17.17 -0.69 5.65
CA PRO A 47 -15.80 -0.88 6.10
C PRO A 47 -15.39 -2.33 6.18
N VAL A 48 -14.10 -2.59 5.94
CA VAL A 48 -13.55 -3.92 6.23
C VAL A 48 -13.74 -4.24 7.73
N PRO A 49 -13.86 -5.53 8.13
CA PRO A 49 -14.21 -5.90 9.50
C PRO A 49 -13.33 -5.30 10.60
N ASP A 50 -12.04 -5.11 10.32
CA ASP A 50 -11.07 -4.52 11.26
C ASP A 50 -10.88 -3.01 11.09
N ALA A 51 -11.69 -2.36 10.24
CA ALA A 51 -11.67 -0.91 10.13
C ALA A 51 -12.12 -0.27 11.44
N VAL A 52 -11.37 0.75 11.87
CA VAL A 52 -11.71 1.58 13.01
C VAL A 52 -12.91 2.45 12.67
N THR A 53 -13.85 2.49 13.60
CA THR A 53 -15.04 3.34 13.52
C THR A 53 -14.86 4.59 14.38
N PRO A 54 -15.60 5.67 14.12
CA PRO A 54 -15.51 6.87 14.95
C PRO A 54 -15.78 6.62 16.44
N SER A 55 -16.67 5.69 16.79
CA SER A 55 -16.98 5.31 18.17
C SER A 55 -15.85 4.59 18.89
N ASP A 56 -14.87 4.05 18.15
CA ASP A 56 -13.71 3.41 18.75
C ASP A 56 -12.67 4.44 19.27
N ILE A 57 -12.75 5.71 18.85
CA ILE A 57 -11.77 6.76 19.15
C ILE A 57 -12.29 7.68 20.27
N PRO A 58 -11.67 7.70 21.47
CA PRO A 58 -12.13 8.51 22.59
C PRO A 58 -12.32 9.99 22.28
N SER A 59 -11.37 10.63 21.60
CA SER A 59 -11.43 12.06 21.28
C SER A 59 -12.56 12.42 20.32
N VAL A 60 -13.11 11.46 19.57
CA VAL A 60 -14.26 11.71 18.68
C VAL A 60 -15.54 11.89 19.50
N ALA A 61 -15.70 11.14 20.60
CA ALA A 61 -16.81 11.34 21.52
C ALA A 61 -16.72 12.72 22.20
N GLU A 62 -15.51 13.17 22.55
CA GLU A 62 -15.28 14.46 23.21
C GLU A 62 -15.40 15.67 22.26
N LEU A 63 -14.83 15.57 21.05
CA LEU A 63 -14.68 16.70 20.12
C LEU A 63 -15.70 16.67 18.97
N GLY A 64 -16.56 15.66 18.92
CA GLY A 64 -17.61 15.47 17.92
C GLY A 64 -17.13 14.91 16.57
N PRO A 65 -17.96 14.98 15.50
CA PRO A 65 -17.73 14.29 14.23
C PRO A 65 -16.92 15.07 13.18
N GLY A 66 -16.35 16.23 13.54
CA GLY A 66 -15.63 17.10 12.60
C GLY A 66 -14.35 16.48 12.02
N ASP A 67 -14.08 16.75 10.74
CA ASP A 67 -12.87 16.28 10.07
C ASP A 67 -11.60 16.77 10.78
N ARG A 68 -10.68 15.85 11.13
CA ARG A 68 -9.45 16.20 11.86
C ARG A 68 -8.38 15.12 11.72
N VAL A 69 -7.14 15.46 12.07
CA VAL A 69 -6.07 14.48 12.25
C VAL A 69 -6.19 13.89 13.66
N LEU A 70 -6.19 12.57 13.75
CA LEU A 70 -6.29 11.82 15.01
C LEU A 70 -4.91 11.31 15.45
N ALA A 71 -4.09 10.85 14.50
CA ALA A 71 -2.73 10.39 14.77
C ALA A 71 -1.80 10.58 13.56
N GLU A 72 -0.50 10.61 13.83
CA GLU A 72 0.55 10.57 12.81
C GLU A 72 1.15 9.17 12.74
N LEU A 73 1.27 8.62 11.53
CA LEU A 73 1.89 7.31 11.31
C LEU A 73 3.36 7.50 10.93
N ASP A 74 4.22 6.82 11.66
CA ASP A 74 5.67 6.87 11.47
C ASP A 74 6.13 5.88 10.39
N GLN A 75 7.45 5.83 10.15
CA GLN A 75 8.07 5.01 9.11
C GLN A 75 7.75 3.51 9.24
N ASP A 76 7.75 2.98 10.46
CA ASP A 76 7.47 1.57 10.76
C ASP A 76 5.96 1.29 10.97
N GLY A 77 5.11 2.31 10.83
CA GLY A 77 3.66 2.18 10.96
C GLY A 77 3.11 2.33 12.38
N PHE A 78 3.91 2.79 13.34
CA PHE A 78 3.42 3.16 14.67
C PHE A 78 2.62 4.46 14.61
N ALA A 79 1.55 4.54 15.40
CA ALA A 79 0.61 5.65 15.41
C ALA A 79 0.81 6.53 16.66
N PHE A 80 1.07 7.80 16.44
CA PHE A 80 1.28 8.80 17.49
C PHE A 80 0.05 9.70 17.56
N ALA A 81 -0.74 9.52 18.62
CA ALA A 81 -1.98 10.26 18.87
C ALA A 81 -1.72 11.78 18.93
N ILE A 82 -2.63 12.56 18.33
CA ILE A 82 -2.67 14.02 18.49
C ILE A 82 -3.35 14.40 19.81
N HIS A 83 -4.45 13.72 20.14
CA HIS A 83 -5.21 13.97 21.37
C HIS A 83 -4.75 13.04 22.50
N PRO A 84 -4.55 13.53 23.74
CA PRO A 84 -4.12 12.70 24.87
C PRO A 84 -5.04 11.51 25.17
N ALA A 85 -6.36 11.70 25.01
CA ALA A 85 -7.35 10.64 25.24
C ALA A 85 -7.18 9.43 24.30
N ASP A 86 -6.58 9.63 23.12
CA ASP A 86 -6.40 8.56 22.12
C ASP A 86 -5.07 7.81 22.30
N VAL A 87 -4.20 8.25 23.21
CA VAL A 87 -2.89 7.64 23.44
C VAL A 87 -2.97 6.15 23.78
N PRO A 88 -3.92 5.66 24.62
CA PRO A 88 -4.06 4.23 24.89
C PRO A 88 -4.59 3.43 23.68
N PHE A 89 -5.27 4.10 22.74
CA PHE A 89 -5.85 3.46 21.58
C PHE A 89 -4.81 3.21 20.48
N PHE A 90 -3.96 4.20 20.22
CA PHE A 90 -2.96 4.10 19.15
C PHE A 90 -1.69 3.41 19.65
N ASN A 91 -1.25 2.39 18.90
CA ASN A 91 -0.01 1.69 19.20
C ASN A 91 1.18 2.64 18.98
N ARG A 92 1.86 2.99 20.07
CA ARG A 92 3.05 3.86 20.07
C ARG A 92 4.25 3.14 20.67
N ARG A 93 5.42 3.52 20.18
CA ARG A 93 6.71 3.23 20.83
C ARG A 93 7.30 4.52 21.42
N SER A 94 8.43 4.41 22.13
CA SER A 94 9.08 5.55 22.79
C SER A 94 9.50 6.65 21.82
N GLU A 95 9.96 6.28 20.61
CA GLU A 95 10.54 7.20 19.63
C GLU A 95 9.83 7.14 18.29
N LYS A 96 9.60 8.32 17.71
CA LYS A 96 8.96 8.46 16.40
C LYS A 96 10.01 8.52 15.30
N MET A 97 9.91 7.63 14.32
CA MET A 97 10.77 7.69 13.12
C MET A 97 10.03 8.38 11.97
N PRO A 98 10.42 9.60 11.55
CA PRO A 98 9.69 10.34 10.54
C PRO A 98 9.77 9.67 9.17
N ARG A 99 8.65 9.65 8.44
CA ARG A 99 8.61 9.18 7.04
C ARG A 99 9.29 10.16 6.09
N LEU A 100 10.09 9.62 5.17
CA LEU A 100 10.83 10.43 4.19
C LEU A 100 10.02 10.72 2.91
N ARG A 101 9.22 9.76 2.44
CA ARG A 101 8.54 9.81 1.11
C ARG A 101 7.10 10.26 1.16
N TYR A 102 6.39 9.94 2.25
CA TYR A 102 4.94 10.13 2.37
C TYR A 102 4.59 10.69 3.73
N ARG A 103 3.52 11.47 3.79
CA ARG A 103 2.89 11.78 5.07
C ARG A 103 1.67 10.89 5.25
N LEU A 104 1.72 10.04 6.26
CA LEU A 104 0.61 9.20 6.68
C LEU A 104 0.01 9.76 7.96
N HIS A 105 -1.31 9.88 7.98
CA HIS A 105 -2.06 10.29 9.16
C HIS A 105 -3.28 9.39 9.31
N VAL A 106 -3.67 9.09 10.54
CA VAL A 106 -5.04 8.66 10.83
C VAL A 106 -5.90 9.91 10.94
N VAL A 107 -7.02 9.95 10.23
CA VAL A 107 -7.91 11.11 10.16
C VAL A 107 -9.36 10.69 10.34
N LEU A 108 -10.16 11.54 10.97
CA LEU A 108 -11.61 11.50 10.80
C LEU A 108 -11.95 12.27 9.53
N ARG A 109 -12.64 11.62 8.59
CA ARG A 109 -13.04 12.21 7.31
C ARG A 109 -14.44 11.75 6.95
N ARG A 110 -15.40 12.68 6.89
CA ARG A 110 -16.80 12.40 6.50
C ARG A 110 -17.42 11.24 7.28
N GLY A 111 -17.15 11.16 8.57
CA GLY A 111 -17.66 10.09 9.44
C GLY A 111 -16.91 8.75 9.37
N TYR A 112 -15.77 8.68 8.67
CA TYR A 112 -14.91 7.49 8.63
C TYR A 112 -13.54 7.78 9.27
N VAL A 113 -12.99 6.79 9.95
CA VAL A 113 -11.59 6.83 10.40
C VAL A 113 -10.72 6.23 9.31
N CYS A 114 -9.86 7.05 8.71
CA CYS A 114 -9.09 6.70 7.53
C CYS A 114 -7.59 6.91 7.73
N VAL A 115 -6.78 6.14 7.03
CA VAL A 115 -5.40 6.54 6.69
C VAL A 115 -5.45 7.53 5.54
N ARG A 116 -4.93 8.73 5.77
CA ARG A 116 -4.63 9.72 4.73
C ARG A 116 -3.19 9.56 4.26
N LYS A 117 -3.00 8.94 3.08
CA LYS A 117 -1.69 8.83 2.41
C LYS A 117 -1.49 10.02 1.47
N ARG A 118 -0.60 10.95 1.83
CA ARG A 118 -0.24 12.11 0.99
C ARG A 118 1.13 11.93 0.37
N PHE A 119 1.17 12.04 -0.96
CA PHE A 119 2.39 11.92 -1.76
C PHE A 119 3.12 13.27 -1.82
N ILE A 120 4.24 13.39 -1.09
CA ILE A 120 4.98 14.67 -0.95
C ILE A 120 6.22 14.76 -1.86
N GLY A 121 6.71 13.66 -2.40
CA GLY A 121 7.85 13.63 -3.32
C GLY A 121 8.78 12.44 -3.08
N GLN A 122 9.97 12.52 -3.66
CA GLN A 122 11.07 11.56 -3.43
C GLN A 122 12.16 12.21 -2.56
N PRO A 123 12.95 11.43 -1.79
CA PRO A 123 14.05 11.96 -1.00
C PRO A 123 15.14 12.52 -1.93
N ARG A 124 15.97 13.43 -1.42
CA ARG A 124 16.96 14.20 -2.22
C ARG A 124 17.98 13.34 -2.96
N ASN A 125 18.21 12.11 -2.52
CA ASN A 125 19.14 11.16 -3.10
C ASN A 125 18.52 10.26 -4.18
N ALA A 126 17.23 10.43 -4.49
CA ALA A 126 16.61 9.66 -5.56
C ALA A 126 17.10 10.11 -6.95
N SER A 127 16.97 9.23 -7.94
CA SER A 127 17.31 9.58 -9.33
C SER A 127 16.40 10.68 -9.87
N LEU A 128 16.90 11.45 -10.84
CA LEU A 128 16.12 12.51 -11.50
C LEU A 128 14.82 11.99 -12.12
N ASP A 129 14.86 10.81 -12.72
CA ASP A 129 13.68 10.15 -13.28
C ASP A 129 12.64 9.85 -12.19
N ALA A 130 13.06 9.35 -11.03
CA ALA A 130 12.17 9.07 -9.91
C ALA A 130 11.52 10.37 -9.38
N HIS A 131 12.28 11.46 -9.31
CA HIS A 131 11.76 12.78 -8.98
C HIS A 131 10.72 13.27 -10.00
N LEU A 132 11.03 13.17 -11.30
CA LEU A 132 10.12 13.59 -12.37
C LEU A 132 8.79 12.81 -12.32
N PHE A 133 8.83 11.48 -12.24
CA PHE A 133 7.61 10.69 -12.19
C PHE A 133 6.81 10.88 -10.90
N SER A 134 7.47 11.14 -9.78
CA SER A 134 6.80 11.54 -8.53
C SER A 134 6.13 12.90 -8.66
N LEU A 135 6.81 13.88 -9.29
CA LEU A 135 6.26 15.19 -9.59
C LEU A 135 5.06 15.09 -10.53
N LEU A 136 5.04 14.15 -11.47
CA LEU A 136 3.90 13.90 -12.35
C LEU A 136 2.78 13.07 -11.70
N GLY A 137 3.02 12.53 -10.49
CA GLY A 137 2.01 11.82 -9.70
C GLY A 137 1.87 10.34 -10.05
N LEU A 138 2.86 9.71 -10.70
CA LEU A 138 2.77 8.30 -11.11
C LEU A 138 2.41 7.37 -9.94
N PHE A 139 3.12 7.47 -8.82
CA PHE A 139 2.88 6.64 -7.64
C PHE A 139 1.49 6.85 -7.04
N PHE A 140 1.02 8.10 -7.00
CA PHE A 140 -0.31 8.45 -6.52
C PHE A 140 -1.42 7.84 -7.40
N TYR A 141 -1.33 8.04 -8.73
CA TYR A 141 -2.33 7.51 -9.65
C TYR A 141 -2.28 5.98 -9.74
N ASN A 142 -1.10 5.38 -9.61
CA ASN A 142 -0.95 3.93 -9.60
C ASN A 142 -1.63 3.32 -8.37
N GLU A 143 -1.37 3.84 -7.18
CA GLU A 143 -2.04 3.42 -5.94
C GLU A 143 -3.56 3.62 -6.03
N ALA A 144 -4.01 4.78 -6.52
CA ALA A 144 -5.43 5.07 -6.67
C ALA A 144 -6.13 4.07 -7.60
N ALA A 145 -5.55 3.82 -8.78
CA ALA A 145 -6.08 2.86 -9.75
C ALA A 145 -6.12 1.44 -9.18
N SER A 146 -5.05 1.00 -8.50
CA SER A 146 -5.01 -0.29 -7.81
C SER A 146 -6.13 -0.42 -6.79
N LEU A 147 -6.27 0.54 -5.86
CA LEU A 147 -7.30 0.49 -4.83
C LEU A 147 -8.72 0.54 -5.42
N LEU A 148 -8.93 1.27 -6.52
CA LEU A 148 -10.21 1.32 -7.23
C LEU A 148 -10.55 -0.01 -7.91
N ARG A 149 -9.56 -0.77 -8.40
CA ARG A 149 -9.77 -2.14 -8.93
C ARG A 149 -10.05 -3.15 -7.83
N LEU A 150 -9.40 -2.99 -6.67
CA LEU A 150 -9.47 -3.92 -5.54
C LEU A 150 -10.53 -3.55 -4.50
N ARG A 151 -11.35 -2.54 -4.76
CA ARG A 151 -12.26 -1.92 -3.78
C ARG A 151 -13.30 -2.86 -3.17
N ASP A 152 -13.54 -4.02 -3.77
CA ASP A 152 -14.49 -5.03 -3.33
C ASP A 152 -13.80 -6.19 -2.58
N LEU A 153 -12.48 -6.33 -2.67
CA LEU A 153 -11.74 -7.39 -1.99
C LEU A 153 -11.69 -7.21 -0.48
N PRO A 154 -12.20 -8.13 0.35
CA PRO A 154 -12.21 -7.96 1.80
C PRO A 154 -10.79 -7.83 2.39
N SER A 155 -9.78 -8.36 1.72
CA SER A 155 -8.36 -8.29 2.08
C SER A 155 -7.63 -7.01 1.68
N VAL A 156 -8.35 -5.99 1.18
CA VAL A 156 -7.78 -4.69 0.82
C VAL A 156 -8.58 -3.57 1.49
N PRO A 157 -7.96 -2.71 2.31
CA PRO A 157 -8.63 -1.59 2.94
C PRO A 157 -9.36 -0.70 1.90
N ARG A 158 -10.60 -0.31 2.19
CA ARG A 158 -11.43 0.42 1.22
C ARG A 158 -10.88 1.82 0.98
N ILE A 159 -10.80 2.22 -0.29
CA ILE A 159 -10.60 3.63 -0.65
C ILE A 159 -11.90 4.41 -0.45
N ARG A 160 -11.82 5.52 0.28
CA ARG A 160 -12.95 6.36 0.71
C ARG A 160 -13.02 7.69 -0.02
N ASP A 161 -11.88 8.29 -0.28
CA ASP A 161 -11.81 9.60 -0.91
C ASP A 161 -10.47 9.75 -1.66
N VAL A 162 -10.48 10.56 -2.71
CA VAL A 162 -9.32 10.83 -3.56
C VAL A 162 -9.25 12.33 -3.82
N HIS A 163 -8.22 12.97 -3.29
CA HIS A 163 -7.96 14.38 -3.53
C HIS A 163 -6.83 14.55 -4.54
N LEU A 164 -7.21 14.80 -5.80
CA LEU A 164 -6.25 14.96 -6.91
C LEU A 164 -5.31 16.17 -6.69
N ALA A 165 -5.84 17.29 -6.20
CA ALA A 165 -5.08 18.53 -6.03
C ALA A 165 -3.94 18.39 -5.00
N THR A 166 -4.20 17.70 -3.89
CA THR A 166 -3.20 17.48 -2.82
C THR A 166 -2.49 16.13 -2.93
N ARG A 167 -2.85 15.30 -3.92
CA ARG A 167 -2.41 13.91 -4.10
C ARG A 167 -2.53 13.12 -2.81
N ALA A 168 -3.74 13.13 -2.26
CA ALA A 168 -4.07 12.41 -1.03
C ALA A 168 -5.11 11.34 -1.30
N LEU A 169 -4.87 10.15 -0.75
CA LEU A 169 -5.81 9.05 -0.72
C LEU A 169 -6.29 8.87 0.72
N PHE A 170 -7.58 8.56 0.87
CA PHE A 170 -8.18 8.25 2.15
C PHE A 170 -8.64 6.80 2.08
N ILE A 171 -8.12 5.97 2.98
CA ILE A 171 -8.27 4.53 2.95
C ILE A 171 -8.73 4.09 4.35
N ASP A 172 -9.55 3.06 4.50
CA ASP A 172 -9.91 2.52 5.82
C ASP A 172 -8.68 2.38 6.73
N TYR A 173 -8.76 2.91 7.95
CA TYR A 173 -7.76 2.63 8.96
C TYR A 173 -8.06 1.28 9.61
N VAL A 174 -7.30 0.26 9.22
CA VAL A 174 -7.37 -1.07 9.80
C VAL A 174 -6.58 -1.10 11.10
N ARG A 175 -7.23 -1.50 12.21
CA ARG A 175 -6.55 -1.70 13.48
C ARG A 175 -5.84 -3.05 13.46
N GLY A 176 -4.56 -3.06 13.79
CA GLY A 176 -3.74 -4.25 13.69
C GLY A 176 -2.26 -3.97 13.72
N LYS A 177 -1.48 -4.98 13.33
CA LYS A 177 -0.02 -4.90 13.19
C LYS A 177 0.43 -5.55 11.89
N THR A 178 1.56 -5.14 11.35
CA THR A 178 2.13 -5.80 10.16
C THR A 178 2.71 -7.16 10.53
N LEU A 179 2.86 -8.07 9.56
CA LEU A 179 3.61 -9.31 9.76
C LEU A 179 5.04 -9.02 10.25
N GLN A 180 5.65 -7.95 9.74
CA GLN A 180 6.97 -7.48 10.18
C GLN A 180 6.99 -7.08 11.66
N GLN A 181 5.98 -6.33 12.13
CA GLN A 181 5.86 -5.96 13.55
C GLN A 181 5.65 -7.19 14.44
N GLN A 182 4.86 -8.18 13.98
CA GLN A 182 4.69 -9.44 14.71
C GLN A 182 6.02 -10.21 14.86
N LEU A 183 6.88 -10.20 13.84
CA LEU A 183 8.22 -10.78 13.96
C LEU A 183 9.09 -9.97 14.93
N ALA A 184 9.05 -8.65 14.87
CA ALA A 184 9.82 -7.77 15.77
C ALA A 184 9.45 -7.99 17.25
N GLU A 185 8.18 -8.24 17.57
CA GLU A 185 7.73 -8.58 18.92
C GLU A 185 8.34 -9.87 19.48
N ARG A 186 8.89 -10.75 18.63
CA ARG A 186 9.62 -11.97 19.03
C ARG A 186 11.10 -11.71 19.31
N GLY A 187 11.55 -10.48 19.16
CA GLY A 187 12.95 -10.08 19.33
C GLY A 187 13.75 -9.98 18.03
N GLU A 188 13.11 -10.16 16.87
CA GLU A 188 13.76 -10.03 15.58
C GLU A 188 14.07 -8.57 15.24
N LYS A 189 15.29 -8.28 14.79
CA LYS A 189 15.72 -6.92 14.40
C LYS A 189 15.38 -6.63 12.94
N VAL A 190 14.10 -6.36 12.70
CA VAL A 190 13.53 -6.22 11.35
C VAL A 190 12.85 -4.88 11.10
N LEU A 191 12.79 -3.98 12.09
CA LEU A 191 12.23 -2.63 11.91
C LEU A 191 13.29 -1.64 11.40
N ASP A 192 12.84 -0.56 10.74
CA ASP A 192 13.75 0.47 10.24
C ASP A 192 14.54 1.14 11.39
N ILE A 193 13.91 1.29 12.57
CA ILE A 193 14.57 1.87 13.74
C ILE A 193 15.71 1.00 14.27
N ASP A 194 15.64 -0.33 14.13
CA ASP A 194 16.68 -1.25 14.60
C ASP A 194 17.97 -1.09 13.77
N LEU A 195 17.83 -0.54 12.56
CA LEU A 195 18.90 -0.31 11.60
C LEU A 195 19.40 1.14 11.61
N ALA A 196 18.65 2.08 12.19
CA ALA A 196 19.05 3.49 12.30
C ALA A 196 20.44 3.69 12.96
N PRO A 197 20.85 2.92 13.99
CA PRO A 197 22.20 3.00 14.56
C PRO A 197 23.32 2.58 13.58
N LEU A 198 23.00 1.81 12.54
CA LEU A 198 23.96 1.31 11.55
C LEU A 198 24.15 2.26 10.36
N GLY A 199 23.42 3.38 10.32
CA GLY A 199 23.53 4.38 9.24
C GLY A 199 23.06 3.90 7.87
N GLN A 200 22.39 2.74 7.80
CA GLN A 200 21.91 2.13 6.56
C GLN A 200 20.39 2.02 6.57
N LEU A 201 19.72 2.86 5.77
CA LEU A 201 18.27 2.77 5.50
C LEU A 201 17.93 1.67 4.48
N PHE A 202 18.95 1.10 3.84
CA PHE A 202 18.84 -0.04 2.91
C PHE A 202 19.86 -1.09 3.33
N ASP A 203 19.38 -2.19 3.90
CA ASP A 203 20.17 -3.34 4.29
C ASP A 203 19.63 -4.57 3.57
N PRO A 204 20.28 -5.06 2.50
CA PRO A 204 19.88 -6.31 1.83
C PRO A 204 19.88 -7.52 2.77
N ASP A 205 20.68 -7.50 3.84
CA ASP A 205 20.68 -8.56 4.85
C ASP A 205 19.41 -8.53 5.72
N ARG A 206 18.72 -7.37 5.83
CA ARG A 206 17.44 -7.27 6.53
C ARG A 206 16.35 -8.05 5.80
N ASP A 207 16.20 -7.84 4.49
CA ASP A 207 15.20 -8.57 3.70
C ASP A 207 15.43 -10.08 3.84
N ARG A 208 16.70 -10.52 3.80
CA ARG A 208 17.04 -11.93 4.07
C ARG A 208 16.60 -12.38 5.46
N ARG A 209 16.93 -11.63 6.52
CA ARG A 209 16.52 -11.95 7.91
C ARG A 209 15.01 -12.02 8.06
N GLU A 210 14.26 -11.10 7.43
CA GLU A 210 12.79 -11.13 7.45
C GLU A 210 12.23 -12.39 6.79
N ILE A 211 12.75 -12.75 5.63
CA ILE A 211 12.33 -13.94 4.89
C ILE A 211 12.64 -15.21 5.71
N GLU A 212 13.84 -15.30 6.27
CA GLU A 212 14.26 -16.42 7.12
C GLU A 212 13.41 -16.53 8.39
N ALA A 213 13.20 -15.42 9.09
CA ALA A 213 12.37 -15.37 10.30
C ALA A 213 10.91 -15.71 10.03
N PHE A 214 10.35 -15.27 8.89
CA PHE A 214 9.01 -15.67 8.48
C PHE A 214 8.93 -17.17 8.17
N ALA A 215 9.92 -17.71 7.45
CA ALA A 215 9.97 -19.11 7.07
C ALA A 215 10.19 -20.06 8.26
N GLN A 216 10.99 -19.66 9.25
CA GLN A 216 11.26 -20.45 10.46
C GLN A 216 10.19 -20.28 11.55
N GLY A 217 9.45 -19.17 11.51
CA GLY A 217 8.42 -18.84 12.48
C GLY A 217 7.03 -19.38 12.12
N GLU A 218 6.01 -18.54 12.32
CA GLU A 218 4.61 -18.90 12.06
C GLU A 218 4.18 -18.61 10.61
N GLY A 219 5.14 -18.50 9.68
CA GLY A 219 4.82 -18.14 8.29
C GLY A 219 3.81 -19.09 7.65
N ASP A 220 3.91 -20.37 7.97
CA ASP A 220 3.00 -21.42 7.49
C ASP A 220 1.53 -21.15 7.86
N ALA A 221 1.25 -20.51 9.00
CA ALA A 221 -0.11 -20.15 9.42
C ALA A 221 -0.74 -19.03 8.55
N TYR A 222 0.07 -18.34 7.73
CA TYR A 222 -0.36 -17.22 6.89
C TYR A 222 -0.26 -17.50 5.40
N ARG A 223 0.57 -18.47 4.97
CA ARG A 223 0.86 -18.76 3.55
C ARG A 223 -0.40 -18.91 2.70
N ASP A 224 -1.33 -19.78 3.09
CA ASP A 224 -2.55 -20.04 2.32
C ASP A 224 -3.41 -18.78 2.14
N ARG A 225 -3.52 -17.98 3.20
CA ARG A 225 -4.26 -16.70 3.17
C ARG A 225 -3.56 -15.67 2.29
N VAL A 226 -2.23 -15.58 2.36
CA VAL A 226 -1.45 -14.70 1.49
C VAL A 226 -1.62 -15.12 0.02
N GLU A 227 -1.57 -16.42 -0.26
CA GLU A 227 -1.76 -16.96 -1.60
C GLU A 227 -3.14 -16.61 -2.17
N GLU A 228 -4.20 -16.81 -1.39
CA GLU A 228 -5.57 -16.45 -1.77
C GLU A 228 -5.69 -14.96 -2.11
N ILE A 229 -5.13 -14.09 -1.27
CA ILE A 229 -5.13 -12.64 -1.48
C ILE A 229 -4.40 -12.29 -2.79
N VAL A 230 -3.21 -12.84 -3.01
CA VAL A 230 -2.42 -12.59 -4.22
C VAL A 230 -3.16 -13.06 -5.47
N ARG A 231 -3.77 -14.25 -5.45
CA ARG A 231 -4.59 -14.74 -6.56
C ARG A 231 -5.77 -13.82 -6.84
N ALA A 232 -6.46 -13.37 -5.80
CA ALA A 232 -7.62 -12.49 -5.92
C ALA A 232 -7.27 -11.08 -6.46
N MET A 233 -6.09 -10.56 -6.11
CA MET A 233 -5.56 -9.30 -6.68
C MET A 233 -5.14 -9.47 -8.13
N ASN A 234 -4.40 -10.53 -8.46
CA ASN A 234 -3.96 -10.83 -9.82
C ASN A 234 -5.15 -11.04 -10.76
N ALA A 235 -6.22 -11.67 -10.29
CA ALA A 235 -7.47 -11.84 -11.03
C ALA A 235 -8.19 -10.51 -11.35
N ARG A 236 -7.92 -9.45 -10.59
CA ARG A 236 -8.38 -8.07 -10.84
C ARG A 236 -7.35 -7.24 -11.61
N GLY A 237 -6.32 -7.89 -12.15
CA GLY A 237 -5.29 -7.24 -12.93
C GLY A 237 -4.37 -6.35 -12.11
N VAL A 238 -4.14 -6.65 -10.82
CA VAL A 238 -3.24 -5.90 -9.94
C VAL A 238 -2.18 -6.82 -9.35
N ALA A 239 -0.90 -6.49 -9.58
CA ALA A 239 0.24 -7.25 -9.08
C ALA A 239 1.22 -6.32 -8.31
N PRO A 240 1.16 -6.27 -6.97
CA PRO A 240 2.04 -5.41 -6.16
C PRO A 240 3.52 -5.77 -6.31
N LEU A 241 4.37 -4.80 -6.69
CA LEU A 241 5.82 -5.06 -6.82
C LEU A 241 6.63 -4.72 -5.57
N ASP A 242 5.99 -4.12 -4.55
CA ASP A 242 6.61 -3.89 -3.24
C ASP A 242 6.19 -5.01 -2.28
N VAL A 243 6.60 -6.23 -2.58
CA VAL A 243 6.28 -7.41 -1.77
C VAL A 243 7.20 -7.45 -0.57
N LYS A 244 6.65 -7.36 0.65
CA LYS A 244 7.37 -7.45 1.92
C LYS A 244 6.39 -7.64 3.08
N LEU A 245 6.88 -8.11 4.22
CA LEU A 245 6.06 -8.37 5.41
C LEU A 245 5.44 -7.09 5.99
N GLY A 246 6.11 -5.95 5.84
CA GLY A 246 5.60 -4.63 6.23
C GLY A 246 4.36 -4.16 5.46
N ASN A 247 4.04 -4.79 4.32
CA ASN A 247 2.87 -4.46 3.49
C ASN A 247 1.68 -5.41 3.68
N VAL A 248 1.75 -6.30 4.67
CA VAL A 248 0.65 -7.19 5.06
C VAL A 248 0.30 -6.95 6.52
N LEU A 249 -0.91 -6.46 6.77
CA LEU A 249 -1.46 -6.23 8.11
C LEU A 249 -2.26 -7.44 8.59
N ILE A 250 -2.20 -7.72 9.88
CA ILE A 250 -3.07 -8.63 10.60
C ILE A 250 -4.09 -7.79 11.37
N GLY A 251 -5.37 -7.95 11.06
CA GLY A 251 -6.46 -7.30 11.77
C GLY A 251 -6.55 -7.72 13.23
N GLU A 252 -6.68 -6.78 14.14
CA GLU A 252 -6.70 -7.04 15.58
C GLU A 252 -7.97 -7.76 16.05
N LYS A 253 -9.12 -7.46 15.44
CA LYS A 253 -10.42 -8.03 15.84
C LYS A 253 -10.63 -9.42 15.24
N THR A 254 -10.26 -9.60 13.97
CA THR A 254 -10.58 -10.84 13.23
C THR A 254 -9.38 -11.74 12.94
N GLY A 255 -8.15 -11.23 13.04
CA GLY A 255 -6.95 -11.92 12.58
C GLY A 255 -6.86 -12.05 11.04
N ALA A 256 -7.76 -11.39 10.29
CA ALA A 256 -7.72 -11.37 8.83
C ALA A 256 -6.48 -10.64 8.31
N LEU A 257 -6.02 -11.02 7.11
CA LEU A 257 -4.88 -10.38 6.46
C LEU A 257 -5.35 -9.30 5.49
N TYR A 258 -4.66 -8.16 5.52
CA TYR A 258 -4.91 -7.03 4.64
C TYR A 258 -3.65 -6.62 3.91
N TRP A 259 -3.69 -6.59 2.58
CA TRP A 259 -2.59 -6.08 1.77
C TRP A 259 -2.70 -4.56 1.62
N ILE A 260 -1.59 -3.87 1.84
CA ILE A 260 -1.47 -2.41 1.71
C ILE A 260 -0.31 -2.01 0.79
N ASP A 261 -0.27 -0.74 0.43
CA ASP A 261 0.77 -0.11 -0.39
C ASP A 261 0.88 -0.66 -1.83
N PHE A 262 0.13 -0.03 -2.73
CA PHE A 262 0.02 -0.39 -4.14
C PHE A 262 0.74 0.59 -5.09
N GLU A 263 1.51 1.53 -4.57
CA GLU A 263 2.11 2.60 -5.37
C GLU A 263 3.04 2.08 -6.47
N ARG A 264 3.61 0.88 -6.29
CA ARG A 264 4.49 0.20 -7.27
C ARG A 264 3.80 -0.93 -8.02
N ALA A 265 2.51 -1.18 -7.84
CA ALA A 265 1.81 -2.32 -8.45
C ALA A 265 1.77 -2.27 -9.99
N ALA A 266 2.04 -3.38 -10.66
CA ALA A 266 1.76 -3.53 -12.07
C ALA A 266 0.25 -3.68 -12.29
N LEU A 267 -0.26 -3.02 -13.33
CA LEU A 267 -1.69 -2.99 -13.64
C LEU A 267 -1.93 -3.55 -15.03
N GLU A 268 -2.89 -4.47 -15.15
CA GLU A 268 -3.31 -5.01 -16.43
C GLU A 268 -3.78 -3.88 -17.34
N GLY A 269 -3.37 -3.93 -18.62
CA GLY A 269 -3.61 -2.84 -19.58
C GLY A 269 -2.52 -1.75 -19.60
N THR A 270 -1.50 -1.84 -18.74
CA THR A 270 -0.30 -1.00 -18.81
C THR A 270 0.88 -1.72 -19.49
N PRO A 271 1.88 -0.98 -20.03
CA PRO A 271 3.05 -1.60 -20.64
C PRO A 271 3.75 -2.59 -19.71
N ARG A 272 4.22 -3.70 -20.28
CA ARG A 272 5.01 -4.73 -19.59
C ARG A 272 4.29 -5.40 -18.40
N TYR A 273 2.96 -5.39 -18.36
CA TYR A 273 2.19 -6.03 -17.29
C TYR A 273 2.57 -7.51 -17.11
N ARG A 274 2.63 -8.31 -18.17
CA ARG A 274 2.96 -9.74 -18.09
C ARG A 274 4.36 -10.01 -17.51
N GLU A 275 5.34 -9.23 -17.94
CA GLU A 275 6.71 -9.32 -17.41
C GLU A 275 6.76 -8.97 -15.92
N ARG A 276 6.06 -7.90 -15.53
CA ARG A 276 5.98 -7.48 -14.12
C ARG A 276 5.13 -8.41 -13.27
N LEU A 277 4.14 -9.10 -13.85
CA LEU A 277 3.37 -10.13 -13.16
C LEU A 277 4.27 -11.33 -12.83
N ALA A 278 5.15 -11.73 -13.75
CA ALA A 278 6.16 -12.74 -13.47
C ALA A 278 7.14 -12.28 -12.37
N GLU A 279 7.63 -11.04 -12.46
CA GLU A 279 8.46 -10.44 -11.39
C GLU A 279 7.74 -10.45 -10.03
N HIS A 280 6.44 -10.14 -10.00
CA HIS A 280 5.63 -10.23 -8.80
C HIS A 280 5.55 -11.67 -8.25
N HIS A 281 5.34 -12.67 -9.11
CA HIS A 281 5.31 -14.08 -8.70
C HIS A 281 6.65 -14.51 -8.10
N ASP A 282 7.77 -14.10 -8.69
CA ASP A 282 9.11 -14.37 -8.15
C ASP A 282 9.32 -13.71 -6.78
N LEU A 283 8.86 -12.47 -6.61
CA LEU A 283 8.91 -11.76 -5.34
C LEU A 283 8.05 -12.44 -4.27
N VAL A 284 6.83 -12.85 -4.60
CA VAL A 284 5.93 -13.56 -3.68
C VAL A 284 6.52 -14.92 -3.29
N ASN A 285 7.11 -15.65 -4.24
CA ASN A 285 7.82 -16.88 -3.93
C ASN A 285 9.01 -16.63 -2.99
N ARG A 286 9.80 -15.59 -3.25
CA ARG A 286 10.94 -15.24 -2.39
C ARG A 286 10.51 -14.88 -0.97
N TRP A 287 9.47 -14.07 -0.81
CA TRP A 287 9.06 -13.55 0.49
C TRP A 287 8.20 -14.51 1.30
N PHE A 288 7.37 -15.31 0.63
CA PHE A 288 6.35 -16.13 1.28
C PHE A 288 6.47 -17.62 0.92
N GLY A 289 7.43 -18.03 0.09
CA GLY A 289 7.61 -19.41 -0.38
C GLY A 289 6.42 -19.95 -1.19
N LEU A 290 5.65 -19.07 -1.85
CA LEU A 290 4.45 -19.45 -2.59
C LEU A 290 4.77 -19.59 -4.08
N SER A 291 4.44 -20.75 -4.64
CA SER A 291 4.53 -21.00 -6.08
C SER A 291 3.19 -20.70 -6.75
N LEU A 292 3.09 -19.54 -7.40
CA LEU A 292 1.91 -19.17 -8.16
C LEU A 292 2.00 -19.74 -9.58
N PRO A 293 0.90 -20.26 -10.17
CA PRO A 293 0.92 -20.73 -11.54
C PRO A 293 1.28 -19.57 -12.47
N GLY A 294 2.30 -19.77 -13.29
CA GLY A 294 2.71 -18.80 -14.30
C GLY A 294 1.51 -18.48 -15.18
N GLY A 295 1.22 -17.19 -15.34
CA GLY A 295 0.06 -16.68 -16.08
C GLY A 295 0.09 -17.07 -17.55
N GLY A 296 -0.28 -18.31 -17.85
CA GLY A 296 -0.49 -18.84 -19.18
C GLY A 296 -1.96 -18.77 -19.56
N ALA A 297 -2.34 -17.68 -20.24
CA ALA A 297 -3.49 -17.61 -21.13
C ALA A 297 -3.14 -16.70 -22.33
#